data_AF-A0A497EQ06-F1
#
_entry.id   AF-A0A497EQ06-F1
#
_cell.length_a   1.000
_cell.length_b   1.000
_cell.length_c   1.000
_cell.angle_alpha   90.00
_cell.angle_beta   90.00
_cell.angle_gamma   90.00
#
_symmetry.space_group_name_H-M   'P 1'
#
loop_
_entity.id
_entity.type
_entity.pdbx_description
1 polymer ?
#
loop_
_entity_poly.entity_id
_entity_poly.type
_entity_poly.pdbx_seq_one_letter_code
_entity_poly.pdbx_strand_id
1 'polypeptide(L)'
;MEKIVLEIRTICCKRGFAMKLNVKVKIMAALALLFLTALYLPNQVLCWGNGRSSSEKYPYYGVHDAIAEYAYLKLKSYNETIAKWITDFYLNQYGEKWGDWGYSYNQGSDCWLGYTDDPDSYWRDWDNHVYEVHGTRRGAPHRIQELYNLIVSHLAKWIKDGMPKRSEDEHLAAYYAGMLSHYLADMSQIGHTDYTELDHSHPAYDPYKRTFHGYYESISITDEFLDKLTSDLAAYDFKVDVVVKNVSDLVIKLATWCNSHNGSSVNLALNHVVINEVELNPAGVDAGNEWVELYNPTNTAVYIGGWTIETTHGETVVVVIPEGVYLLPQSFYIVTYSGQWLDNQEESLILKDTYGNIVDATHKLSDVENNDKTWQRSPDGYDNWDFRYSTKGFENGGVVRIVGSTYYEILKKFVENYDIGISYAGARGYDEYVYKLTLNNIKAATGNLTWILYTAFVEAESKASQKAMRYSPDVNGDGVVDEEDLNLLSKAYSSHMGSQNYLADADLNGDGVIDIIDLAILGYYFE
;
A
#
# COMPACT_ATOMS: atom_id res chain seq x y z
N MET A 1 -9.11 30.45 26.49
CA MET A 1 -10.40 31.06 26.12
C MET A 1 -11.24 31.42 27.35
N GLU A 2 -11.47 30.51 28.29
CA GLU A 2 -12.26 30.77 29.52
C GLU A 2 -11.72 31.93 30.39
N LYS A 3 -10.39 32.07 30.54
CA LYS A 3 -9.78 33.19 31.30
C LYS A 3 -10.09 34.57 30.70
N ILE A 4 -10.13 34.70 29.37
CA ILE A 4 -10.41 35.97 28.67
C ILE A 4 -11.90 36.31 28.77
N VAL A 5 -12.78 35.30 28.64
CA VAL A 5 -14.24 35.47 28.82
C VAL A 5 -14.57 35.84 30.27
N LEU A 6 -13.85 35.29 31.24
CA LEU A 6 -14.00 35.62 32.67
C LEU A 6 -13.52 37.04 32.98
N GLU A 7 -12.40 37.49 32.40
CA GLU A 7 -11.92 38.88 32.56
C GLU A 7 -12.89 39.89 31.94
N ILE A 8 -13.44 39.63 30.75
CA ILE A 8 -14.43 40.51 30.11
C ILE A 8 -15.72 40.57 30.94
N ARG A 9 -16.22 39.45 31.46
CA ARG A 9 -17.39 39.43 32.36
C ARG A 9 -17.14 40.18 33.67
N THR A 10 -15.91 40.11 34.21
CA THR A 10 -15.53 40.79 35.45
C THR A 10 -15.41 42.31 35.24
N ILE A 11 -14.92 42.75 34.09
CA ILE A 11 -14.88 44.17 33.69
C ILE A 11 -16.30 44.72 33.50
N CYS A 12 -17.22 43.94 32.91
CA CYS A 12 -18.61 44.34 32.71
C CYS A 12 -19.45 44.36 34.01
N CYS A 13 -19.12 43.53 35.02
CA CYS A 13 -19.88 43.50 36.29
C CYS A 13 -19.44 44.54 37.33
N LYS A 14 -18.20 45.05 37.29
CA LYS A 14 -17.67 45.91 38.39
C LYS A 14 -17.95 47.40 38.28
N ARG A 15 -18.60 47.89 37.22
CA ARG A 15 -19.05 49.30 37.15
C ARG A 15 -20.42 49.35 36.50
N GLY A 16 -21.42 49.78 37.26
CA GLY A 16 -22.77 50.13 36.79
C GLY A 16 -22.75 51.35 35.88
N PHE A 17 -22.09 51.23 34.72
CA PHE A 17 -22.11 52.19 33.63
C PHE A 17 -22.52 51.43 32.38
N ALA A 18 -23.78 51.61 31.98
CA ALA A 18 -24.24 51.28 30.65
C ALA A 18 -23.49 52.17 29.64
N MET A 19 -22.26 51.79 29.31
CA MET A 19 -21.50 52.44 28.26
C MET A 19 -22.18 52.05 26.94
N LYS A 20 -23.00 52.94 26.39
CA LYS A 20 -23.43 52.89 25.00
C LYS A 20 -22.16 52.96 24.14
N LEU A 21 -21.52 51.82 23.92
CA LEU A 21 -20.46 51.70 22.93
C LEU A 21 -21.05 52.20 21.61
N ASN A 22 -20.44 53.25 21.06
CA ASN A 22 -20.80 53.84 19.78
C ASN A 22 -20.90 52.71 18.74
N VAL A 23 -21.91 52.72 17.88
CA VAL A 23 -22.17 51.68 16.88
C VAL A 23 -20.91 51.38 16.06
N LYS A 24 -20.09 52.39 15.78
CA LYS A 24 -18.77 52.22 15.13
C LYS A 24 -17.79 51.34 15.91
N VAL A 25 -17.74 51.44 17.24
CA VAL A 25 -16.85 50.63 18.09
C VAL A 25 -17.35 49.19 18.18
N LYS A 26 -18.67 48.97 18.24
CA LYS A 26 -19.26 47.62 18.15
C LYS A 26 -19.00 46.97 16.79
N ILE A 27 -19.13 47.74 15.71
CA ILE A 27 -18.81 47.28 14.36
C ILE A 27 -17.31 46.98 14.23
N MET A 28 -16.41 47.84 14.74
CA MET A 28 -14.97 47.57 14.69
C MET A 28 -14.56 46.38 15.56
N ALA A 29 -15.16 46.20 16.75
CA ALA A 29 -14.91 45.02 17.58
C ALA A 29 -15.45 43.74 16.92
N ALA A 30 -16.63 43.79 16.30
CA ALA A 30 -17.18 42.66 15.55
C ALA A 30 -16.35 42.34 14.29
N LEU A 31 -15.89 43.36 13.56
CA LEU A 31 -14.99 43.21 12.41
C LEU A 31 -13.63 42.67 12.83
N ALA A 32 -13.05 43.16 13.93
CA ALA A 32 -11.79 42.65 14.47
C ALA A 32 -11.93 41.22 14.98
N LEU A 33 -13.07 40.86 15.59
CA LEU A 33 -13.38 39.49 15.98
C LEU A 33 -13.56 38.60 14.74
N LEU A 34 -14.27 39.06 13.71
CA LEU A 34 -14.39 38.40 12.40
C LEU A 34 -13.03 38.20 11.72
N PHE A 35 -12.15 39.21 11.78
CA PHE A 35 -10.79 39.16 11.24
C PHE A 35 -9.91 38.18 12.03
N LEU A 36 -10.00 38.20 13.37
CA LEU A 36 -9.30 37.27 14.25
C LEU A 36 -9.81 35.83 14.12
N THR A 37 -11.11 35.63 13.86
CA THR A 37 -11.67 34.30 13.55
C THR A 37 -11.34 33.85 12.14
N ALA A 38 -11.21 34.77 11.17
CA ALA A 38 -10.76 34.46 9.82
C ALA A 38 -9.26 34.08 9.79
N LEU A 39 -8.45 34.66 10.68
CA LEU A 39 -7.06 34.25 10.95
C LEU A 39 -6.95 32.90 11.69
N TYR A 40 -8.05 32.40 12.25
CA TYR A 40 -8.16 31.11 12.94
C TYR A 40 -8.96 30.06 12.14
N LEU A 41 -9.22 30.32 10.86
CA LEU A 41 -9.51 29.22 9.95
C LEU A 41 -8.17 28.51 9.75
N PRO A 42 -8.00 27.26 10.22
CA PRO A 42 -6.79 26.52 9.90
C PRO A 42 -6.60 26.60 8.38
N ASN A 43 -5.39 26.91 7.92
CA ASN A 43 -5.08 26.87 6.49
C ASN A 43 -5.35 25.43 6.03
N GLN A 44 -6.52 25.25 5.44
CA GLN A 44 -7.11 23.94 5.23
C GLN A 44 -6.33 23.25 4.11
N VAL A 45 -5.78 22.05 4.27
CA VAL A 45 -5.24 21.25 3.14
C VAL A 45 -6.36 20.31 2.69
N LEU A 46 -6.73 20.26 1.41
CA LEU A 46 -7.84 19.37 0.97
C LEU A 46 -7.48 17.93 1.34
N CYS A 47 -8.34 17.27 2.13
CA CYS A 47 -8.03 16.01 2.82
C CYS A 47 -7.54 14.87 1.93
N TRP A 48 -7.86 14.88 0.65
CA TRP A 48 -7.75 13.68 -0.17
C TRP A 48 -7.17 13.90 -1.57
N GLY A 49 -6.94 15.17 -1.94
CA GLY A 49 -6.36 15.53 -3.23
C GLY A 49 -4.94 16.06 -3.13
N ASN A 50 -4.67 17.02 -4.00
CA ASN A 50 -3.35 17.57 -4.37
C ASN A 50 -2.71 18.53 -3.35
N GLY A 51 -3.10 18.42 -2.08
CA GLY A 51 -2.73 19.39 -1.04
C GLY A 51 -3.21 20.83 -1.32
N ARG A 52 -2.56 21.83 -0.68
CA ARG A 52 -2.79 23.25 -0.98
C ARG A 52 -1.49 24.02 -1.04
N SER A 53 -1.39 24.94 -2.00
CA SER A 53 -0.25 25.85 -2.20
C SER A 53 0.10 26.73 -0.99
N SER A 54 -0.86 26.91 -0.08
CA SER A 54 -0.75 27.83 1.06
C SER A 54 -0.17 27.19 2.32
N SER A 55 0.06 25.86 2.35
CA SER A 55 0.80 25.26 3.46
C SER A 55 2.28 25.61 3.32
N GLU A 56 2.85 26.19 4.38
CA GLU A 56 4.30 26.48 4.44
C GLU A 56 5.13 25.20 4.58
N LYS A 57 4.53 24.13 5.14
CA LYS A 57 5.21 22.87 5.44
C LYS A 57 5.02 21.81 4.34
N TYR A 58 3.83 21.76 3.75
CA TYR A 58 3.40 20.76 2.76
C TYR A 58 2.72 21.42 1.54
N PRO A 59 3.40 22.32 0.80
CA PRO A 59 2.81 22.94 -0.37
C PRO A 59 2.52 21.87 -1.44
N TYR A 60 1.27 21.85 -1.93
CA TYR A 60 0.80 20.88 -2.93
C TYR A 60 0.99 19.42 -2.53
N TYR A 61 0.90 19.11 -1.24
CA TYR A 61 1.07 17.75 -0.76
C TYR A 61 -0.11 17.30 0.07
N GLY A 62 -0.77 16.24 -0.38
CA GLY A 62 -1.89 15.59 0.28
C GLY A 62 -1.72 14.07 0.37
N VAL A 63 -2.84 13.36 0.42
CA VAL A 63 -2.83 11.90 0.63
C VAL A 63 -2.37 11.15 -0.61
N HIS A 64 -2.68 11.64 -1.81
CA HIS A 64 -2.19 11.07 -3.07
C HIS A 64 -0.65 11.10 -3.12
N ASP A 65 -0.08 12.25 -2.78
CA ASP A 65 1.37 12.40 -2.67
C ASP A 65 1.97 11.50 -1.60
N ALA A 66 1.33 11.39 -0.44
CA ALA A 66 1.81 10.51 0.63
C ALA A 66 1.82 9.03 0.21
N ILE A 67 0.77 8.55 -0.45
CA ILE A 67 0.73 7.18 -0.98
C ILE A 67 1.85 6.97 -2.01
N ALA A 68 2.00 7.90 -2.95
CA ALA A 68 3.01 7.83 -4.00
C ALA A 68 4.45 7.94 -3.48
N GLU A 69 4.71 8.86 -2.53
CA GLU A 69 6.02 9.09 -1.90
C GLU A 69 6.44 7.86 -1.10
N TYR A 70 5.59 7.35 -0.21
CA TYR A 70 5.96 6.22 0.64
C TYR A 70 6.02 4.89 -0.12
N ALA A 71 5.25 4.73 -1.19
CA ALA A 71 5.38 3.57 -2.07
C ALA A 71 6.73 3.55 -2.79
N TYR A 72 7.16 4.72 -3.30
CA TYR A 72 8.46 4.92 -3.92
C TYR A 72 9.60 4.74 -2.92
N LEU A 73 9.53 5.37 -1.73
CA LEU A 73 10.58 5.27 -0.72
C LEU A 73 10.80 3.83 -0.28
N LYS A 74 9.71 3.06 -0.11
CA LYS A 74 9.78 1.63 0.20
C LYS A 74 10.45 0.85 -0.94
N LEU A 75 10.03 1.07 -2.19
CA LEU A 75 10.63 0.44 -3.37
C LEU A 75 12.12 0.75 -3.50
N LYS A 76 12.51 2.02 -3.31
CA LYS A 76 13.90 2.46 -3.35
C LYS A 76 14.74 1.83 -2.25
N SER A 77 14.21 1.75 -1.03
CA SER A 77 14.92 1.09 0.08
C SER A 77 15.15 -0.40 -0.17
N TYR A 78 14.23 -1.04 -0.90
CA TYR A 78 14.34 -2.44 -1.30
C TYR A 78 15.35 -2.63 -2.45
N ASN A 79 15.23 -1.83 -3.52
CA ASN A 79 16.12 -1.89 -4.67
C ASN A 79 16.19 -0.54 -5.40
N GLU A 80 17.31 0.15 -5.29
CA GLU A 80 17.52 1.47 -5.88
C GLU A 80 17.53 1.44 -7.42
N THR A 81 17.95 0.33 -8.04
CA THR A 81 17.92 0.17 -9.51
C THR A 81 16.48 0.10 -10.02
N ILE A 82 15.62 -0.66 -9.36
CA ILE A 82 14.19 -0.76 -9.72
C ILE A 82 13.49 0.59 -9.54
N ALA A 83 13.84 1.35 -8.51
CA ALA A 83 13.25 2.66 -8.24
C ALA A 83 13.88 3.81 -9.05
N LYS A 84 14.88 3.54 -9.91
CA LYS A 84 15.71 4.57 -10.55
C LYS A 84 14.89 5.55 -11.41
N TRP A 85 13.96 5.03 -12.20
CA TRP A 85 13.11 5.82 -13.10
C TRP A 85 12.21 6.81 -12.36
N ILE A 86 11.82 6.52 -11.12
CA ILE A 86 11.14 7.48 -10.25
C ILE A 86 12.15 8.39 -9.56
N THR A 87 13.30 7.84 -9.12
CA THR A 87 14.36 8.59 -8.42
C THR A 87 14.85 9.80 -9.22
N ASP A 88 15.02 9.66 -10.53
CA ASP A 88 15.50 10.75 -11.39
C ASP A 88 14.47 11.88 -11.59
N PHE A 89 13.20 11.63 -11.26
CA PHE A 89 12.10 12.59 -11.25
C PHE A 89 11.56 12.88 -9.83
N TYR A 90 12.14 12.31 -8.77
CA TYR A 90 11.64 12.51 -7.41
C TYR A 90 11.67 13.97 -6.98
N LEU A 91 12.73 14.68 -7.39
CA LEU A 91 12.86 16.12 -7.22
C LEU A 91 12.80 16.80 -8.59
N ASN A 92 12.16 17.96 -8.62
CA ASN A 92 12.19 18.85 -9.78
C ASN A 92 13.60 19.42 -10.01
N GLN A 93 13.78 20.20 -11.07
CA GLN A 93 15.08 20.80 -11.41
C GLN A 93 15.63 21.78 -10.36
N TYR A 94 14.81 22.22 -9.41
CA TYR A 94 15.18 23.10 -8.30
C TYR A 94 15.51 22.35 -7.01
N GLY A 95 15.40 21.01 -7.01
CA GLY A 95 15.63 20.17 -5.84
C GLY A 95 14.43 20.09 -4.89
N GLU A 96 13.24 20.49 -5.35
CA GLU A 96 12.01 20.44 -4.57
C GLU A 96 11.17 19.24 -4.97
N LYS A 97 10.40 18.71 -4.02
CA LYS A 97 9.48 17.58 -4.28
C LYS A 97 8.09 18.02 -4.74
N TRP A 98 7.90 19.31 -4.99
CA TRP A 98 6.61 19.91 -5.31
C TRP A 98 6.49 20.17 -6.81
N GLY A 99 5.35 19.76 -7.37
CA GLY A 99 4.98 20.07 -8.75
C GLY A 99 4.31 21.43 -8.89
N ASP A 100 4.02 21.80 -10.14
CA ASP A 100 3.17 22.94 -10.44
C ASP A 100 1.70 22.53 -10.30
N TRP A 101 0.82 23.44 -9.82
CA TRP A 101 -0.61 23.16 -9.83
C TRP A 101 -1.16 23.26 -11.27
N GLY A 102 -1.68 22.16 -11.79
CA GLY A 102 -2.08 22.03 -13.19
C GLY A 102 -1.15 21.10 -13.96
N TYR A 103 -1.31 21.03 -15.29
CA TYR A 103 -0.56 20.13 -16.17
C TYR A 103 0.94 20.18 -15.88
N SER A 104 1.48 19.18 -15.18
CA SER A 104 2.87 19.21 -14.70
C SER A 104 3.87 18.73 -15.75
N TYR A 105 3.43 17.96 -16.74
CA TYR A 105 4.30 17.36 -17.74
C TYR A 105 4.95 18.41 -18.66
N ASN A 106 6.29 18.42 -18.70
CA ASN A 106 7.09 19.32 -19.54
C ASN A 106 6.83 20.82 -19.32
N GLN A 107 6.41 21.21 -18.10
CA GLN A 107 6.24 22.63 -17.74
C GLN A 107 7.44 23.25 -17.03
N GLY A 108 8.49 22.48 -16.74
CA GLY A 108 9.72 22.98 -16.12
C GLY A 108 9.85 22.73 -14.61
N SER A 109 8.79 22.27 -13.93
CA SER A 109 8.85 21.78 -12.54
C SER A 109 8.55 20.28 -12.43
N ASP A 110 8.88 19.53 -13.48
CA ASP A 110 8.66 18.09 -13.60
C ASP A 110 9.17 17.31 -12.37
N CYS A 111 8.24 16.74 -11.61
CA CYS A 111 8.54 15.83 -10.52
C CYS A 111 7.44 14.79 -10.30
N TRP A 112 7.84 13.68 -9.69
CA TRP A 112 7.03 12.49 -9.41
C TRP A 112 5.71 12.83 -8.71
N LEU A 113 5.77 13.60 -7.63
CA LEU A 113 4.59 13.91 -6.81
C LEU A 113 3.64 14.88 -7.54
N GLY A 114 4.19 15.85 -8.28
CA GLY A 114 3.39 16.76 -9.11
C GLY A 114 2.52 16.04 -10.13
N TYR A 115 2.97 14.90 -10.66
CA TYR A 115 2.17 14.11 -11.61
C TYR A 115 0.94 13.44 -10.98
N THR A 116 0.93 13.30 -9.65
CA THR A 116 -0.26 12.81 -8.94
C THR A 116 -1.38 13.86 -8.95
N ASP A 117 -1.10 15.12 -9.27
CA ASP A 117 -2.09 16.21 -9.26
C ASP A 117 -2.84 16.38 -10.58
N ASP A 118 -2.26 15.91 -11.68
CA ASP A 118 -2.73 16.12 -13.06
C ASP A 118 -4.15 15.58 -13.33
N PRO A 119 -4.57 14.41 -12.80
CA PRO A 119 -5.92 13.89 -13.01
C PRO A 119 -7.03 14.88 -12.60
N ASP A 120 -6.91 15.48 -11.41
CA ASP A 120 -7.88 16.45 -10.89
C ASP A 120 -7.74 17.85 -11.50
N SER A 121 -6.49 18.29 -11.70
CA SER A 121 -6.20 19.69 -12.02
C SER A 121 -6.31 19.99 -13.52
N TYR A 122 -5.89 19.05 -14.37
CA TYR A 122 -5.81 19.22 -15.81
C TYR A 122 -6.81 18.35 -16.57
N TRP A 123 -6.77 17.03 -16.38
CA TRP A 123 -7.56 16.10 -17.18
C TRP A 123 -9.05 16.15 -16.81
N ARG A 124 -9.37 16.32 -15.52
CA ARG A 124 -10.74 16.42 -14.98
C ARG A 124 -11.63 15.27 -15.45
N ASP A 125 -11.06 14.07 -15.42
CA ASP A 125 -11.61 12.85 -15.99
C ASP A 125 -12.44 12.09 -14.94
N TRP A 126 -13.53 12.72 -14.50
CA TRP A 126 -14.31 12.31 -13.31
C TRP A 126 -14.83 10.87 -13.34
N ASP A 127 -15.04 10.29 -14.52
CA ASP A 127 -15.53 8.91 -14.65
C ASP A 127 -14.48 7.88 -14.20
N ASN A 128 -13.20 8.25 -14.22
CA ASN A 128 -12.08 7.38 -13.88
C ASN A 128 -11.60 7.49 -12.43
N HIS A 129 -12.17 8.40 -11.63
CA HIS A 129 -11.86 8.51 -10.18
C HIS A 129 -12.64 7.52 -9.31
N VAL A 130 -13.56 6.75 -9.92
CA VAL A 130 -14.54 5.97 -9.17
C VAL A 130 -14.65 4.51 -9.60
N TYR A 131 -14.90 3.66 -8.62
CA TYR A 131 -15.33 2.28 -8.79
C TYR A 131 -16.38 1.96 -7.74
N GLU A 132 -17.66 2.03 -8.09
CA GLU A 132 -18.73 1.73 -7.15
C GLU A 132 -18.88 0.23 -6.96
N VAL A 133 -18.39 -0.35 -5.87
CA VAL A 133 -18.50 -1.79 -5.58
C VAL A 133 -19.92 -2.30 -5.77
N HIS A 134 -20.92 -1.56 -5.26
CA HIS A 134 -22.34 -1.90 -5.35
C HIS A 134 -23.11 -1.12 -6.42
N GLY A 135 -22.42 -0.32 -7.25
CA GLY A 135 -23.02 0.53 -8.27
C GLY A 135 -22.64 0.16 -9.70
N THR A 136 -22.64 1.15 -10.58
CA THR A 136 -22.47 0.99 -12.03
C THR A 136 -21.25 1.69 -12.58
N ARG A 137 -20.66 2.65 -11.86
CA ARG A 137 -19.44 3.34 -12.28
C ARG A 137 -18.22 2.46 -12.00
N ARG A 138 -17.40 2.22 -13.02
CA ARG A 138 -16.30 1.23 -12.99
C ARG A 138 -15.01 1.71 -13.68
N GLY A 139 -14.79 3.03 -13.77
CA GLY A 139 -13.72 3.61 -14.59
C GLY A 139 -12.31 3.36 -14.06
N ALA A 140 -12.11 3.50 -12.74
CA ALA A 140 -10.76 3.49 -12.16
C ALA A 140 -9.92 2.24 -12.48
N PRO A 141 -10.41 0.98 -12.34
CA PRO A 141 -9.60 -0.20 -12.64
C PRO A 141 -9.17 -0.32 -14.11
N HIS A 142 -10.01 0.17 -15.03
CA HIS A 142 -9.67 0.20 -16.46
C HIS A 142 -8.59 1.23 -16.72
N ARG A 143 -8.75 2.44 -16.20
CA ARG A 143 -7.78 3.53 -16.37
C ARG A 143 -6.41 3.19 -15.79
N ILE A 144 -6.38 2.58 -14.61
CA ILE A 144 -5.13 2.11 -13.99
C ILE A 144 -4.44 1.06 -14.85
N GLN A 145 -5.18 0.13 -15.46
CA GLN A 145 -4.59 -0.88 -16.34
C GLN A 145 -4.03 -0.30 -17.64
N GLU A 146 -4.71 0.70 -18.22
CA GLU A 146 -4.18 1.45 -19.38
C GLU A 146 -2.85 2.12 -19.04
N LEU A 147 -2.81 2.86 -17.92
CA LEU A 147 -1.61 3.55 -17.45
C LEU A 147 -0.50 2.54 -17.14
N TYR A 148 -0.81 1.42 -16.49
CA TYR A 148 0.13 0.33 -16.23
C TYR A 148 0.78 -0.17 -17.53
N ASN A 149 -0.02 -0.42 -18.57
CA ASN A 149 0.48 -0.90 -19.85
C ASN A 149 1.42 0.12 -20.51
N LEU A 150 1.11 1.43 -20.40
CA LEU A 150 1.97 2.51 -20.89
C LEU A 150 3.29 2.56 -20.11
N ILE A 151 3.25 2.49 -18.79
CA ILE A 151 4.44 2.46 -17.92
C ILE A 151 5.37 1.32 -18.34
N VAL A 152 4.85 0.09 -18.43
CA VAL A 152 5.64 -1.08 -18.83
C VAL A 152 6.23 -0.91 -20.23
N SER A 153 5.49 -0.35 -21.18
CA SER A 153 5.97 -0.13 -22.55
C SER A 153 7.14 0.86 -22.61
N HIS A 154 7.02 1.98 -21.91
CA HIS A 154 8.05 3.01 -21.87
C HIS A 154 9.28 2.55 -21.07
N LEU A 155 9.09 1.90 -19.91
CA LEU A 155 10.19 1.30 -19.17
C LEU A 155 10.95 0.27 -20.00
N ALA A 156 10.26 -0.58 -20.77
CA ALA A 156 10.94 -1.58 -21.60
C ALA A 156 11.86 -0.94 -22.64
N LYS A 157 11.44 0.16 -23.27
CA LYS A 157 12.28 0.94 -24.21
C LYS A 157 13.45 1.59 -23.48
N TRP A 158 13.20 2.23 -22.35
CA TRP A 158 14.23 2.88 -21.55
C TRP A 158 15.30 1.89 -21.07
N ILE A 159 14.90 0.71 -20.59
CA ILE A 159 15.82 -0.36 -20.17
C ILE A 159 16.64 -0.86 -21.37
N LYS A 160 16.00 -1.10 -22.52
CA LYS A 160 16.66 -1.54 -23.75
C LYS A 160 17.72 -0.55 -24.24
N ASP A 161 17.48 0.74 -24.06
CA ASP A 161 18.39 1.82 -24.45
C ASP A 161 19.50 2.08 -23.41
N GLY A 162 19.59 1.26 -22.36
CA GLY A 162 20.63 1.34 -21.33
C GLY A 162 20.33 2.30 -20.19
N MET A 163 19.04 2.55 -19.91
CA MET A 163 18.54 3.41 -18.84
C MET A 163 19.11 4.84 -18.84
N PRO A 164 19.09 5.56 -20.00
CA PRO A 164 19.57 6.94 -20.07
C PRO A 164 18.80 7.85 -19.12
N LYS A 165 19.52 8.58 -18.26
CA LYS A 165 18.94 9.49 -17.27
C LYS A 165 18.15 10.63 -17.92
N ARG A 166 16.94 10.85 -17.40
CA ARG A 166 15.92 11.79 -17.86
C ARG A 166 15.67 11.73 -19.36
N SER A 167 15.62 10.52 -19.93
CA SER A 167 15.17 10.35 -21.31
C SER A 167 13.65 10.51 -21.42
N GLU A 168 13.15 10.65 -22.65
CA GLU A 168 11.71 10.76 -22.93
C GLU A 168 10.92 9.55 -22.41
N ASP A 169 11.40 8.32 -22.66
CA ASP A 169 10.73 7.11 -22.17
C ASP A 169 10.78 6.98 -20.63
N GLU A 170 11.86 7.41 -19.98
CA GLU A 170 11.92 7.45 -18.51
C GLU A 170 10.89 8.43 -17.93
N HIS A 171 10.83 9.63 -18.53
CA HIS A 171 9.92 10.70 -18.14
C HIS A 171 8.46 10.29 -18.32
N LEU A 172 8.11 9.71 -19.47
CA LEU A 172 6.77 9.21 -19.75
C LEU A 172 6.37 8.09 -18.79
N ALA A 173 7.28 7.15 -18.51
CA ALA A 173 7.03 6.13 -17.50
C ALA A 173 6.72 6.76 -16.14
N ALA A 174 7.58 7.65 -15.65
CA ALA A 174 7.39 8.36 -14.38
C ALA A 174 6.08 9.18 -14.36
N TYR A 175 5.74 9.84 -15.46
CA TYR A 175 4.50 10.60 -15.60
C TYR A 175 3.25 9.72 -15.47
N TYR A 176 3.17 8.65 -16.26
CA TYR A 176 2.03 7.74 -16.23
C TYR A 176 1.89 7.01 -14.89
N ALA A 177 3.01 6.71 -14.23
CA ALA A 177 2.97 6.13 -12.90
C ALA A 177 2.48 7.11 -11.83
N GLY A 178 2.75 8.41 -11.98
CA GLY A 178 2.21 9.44 -11.07
C GLY A 178 0.69 9.53 -11.21
N MET A 179 0.20 9.56 -12.45
CA MET A 179 -1.24 9.49 -12.73
C MET A 179 -1.88 8.18 -12.23
N LEU A 180 -1.20 7.04 -12.40
CA LEU A 180 -1.68 5.75 -11.90
C LEU A 180 -1.82 5.77 -10.37
N SER A 181 -0.83 6.35 -9.69
CA SER A 181 -0.80 6.46 -8.23
C SER A 181 -2.00 7.24 -7.70
N HIS A 182 -2.43 8.29 -8.40
CA HIS A 182 -3.64 9.05 -8.08
C HIS A 182 -4.89 8.16 -8.14
N TYR A 183 -5.17 7.54 -9.30
CA TYR A 183 -6.39 6.73 -9.45
C TYR A 183 -6.41 5.53 -8.51
N LEU A 184 -5.24 4.95 -8.19
CA LEU A 184 -5.15 3.89 -7.19
C LEU A 184 -5.43 4.42 -5.78
N ALA A 185 -4.95 5.61 -5.46
CA ALA A 185 -5.18 6.24 -4.17
C ALA A 185 -6.67 6.53 -3.95
N ASP A 186 -7.40 7.00 -4.96
CA ASP A 186 -8.88 7.12 -4.93
C ASP A 186 -9.54 5.80 -4.49
N MET A 187 -9.03 4.66 -4.93
CA MET A 187 -9.59 3.34 -4.60
C MET A 187 -9.37 2.93 -3.13
N SER A 188 -8.65 3.73 -2.35
CA SER A 188 -8.52 3.60 -0.90
C SER A 188 -9.43 4.56 -0.11
N GLN A 189 -10.10 5.47 -0.80
CA GLN A 189 -10.86 6.55 -0.18
C GLN A 189 -12.35 6.22 -0.09
N ILE A 190 -12.93 6.67 1.02
CA ILE A 190 -14.37 6.66 1.28
C ILE A 190 -14.99 7.68 0.31
N GLY A 191 -15.81 7.22 -0.64
CA GLY A 191 -16.56 8.09 -1.55
C GLY A 191 -16.13 7.95 -3.02
N HIS A 192 -14.99 7.30 -3.26
CA HIS A 192 -14.54 6.94 -4.60
C HIS A 192 -14.86 5.48 -4.94
N THR A 193 -15.14 4.67 -3.92
CA THR A 193 -15.35 3.23 -4.05
C THR A 193 -16.81 2.79 -3.87
N ASP A 194 -17.66 3.69 -3.38
CA ASP A 194 -19.12 3.54 -3.37
C ASP A 194 -19.78 4.88 -3.05
N TYR A 195 -21.09 4.99 -3.29
CA TYR A 195 -21.88 6.18 -3.00
C TYR A 195 -23.17 5.83 -2.26
N THR A 196 -23.65 6.77 -1.43
CA THR A 196 -24.91 6.67 -0.68
C THR A 196 -25.78 7.90 -0.89
N GLU A 197 -27.02 7.87 -0.38
CA GLU A 197 -27.87 9.08 -0.35
C GLU A 197 -27.27 10.24 0.47
N LEU A 198 -26.41 9.93 1.44
CA LEU A 198 -25.75 10.95 2.27
C LEU A 198 -24.79 11.79 1.43
N ASP A 199 -24.12 11.20 0.45
CA ASP A 199 -23.17 11.86 -0.45
C ASP A 199 -23.72 13.08 -1.17
N HIS A 200 -25.01 13.04 -1.48
CA HIS A 200 -25.73 14.10 -2.17
C HIS A 200 -26.59 14.94 -1.21
N SER A 201 -26.62 14.56 0.07
CA SER A 201 -27.31 15.28 1.14
C SER A 201 -26.42 16.39 1.70
N HIS A 202 -27.06 17.43 2.24
CA HIS A 202 -26.39 18.65 2.70
C HIS A 202 -26.67 18.87 4.19
N PRO A 203 -25.69 19.22 5.03
CA PRO A 203 -25.97 19.65 6.39
C PRO A 203 -26.72 20.98 6.36
N ALA A 204 -27.80 21.06 7.14
CA ALA A 204 -28.70 22.21 7.16
C ALA A 204 -28.02 23.53 7.58
N TYR A 205 -26.83 23.44 8.19
CA TYR A 205 -26.08 24.56 8.74
C TYR A 205 -24.91 25.02 7.84
N ASP A 206 -24.64 24.37 6.69
CA ASP A 206 -23.57 24.83 5.79
C ASP A 206 -23.97 26.10 5.03
N PRO A 207 -23.28 27.23 5.22
CA PRO A 207 -23.56 28.44 4.43
C PRO A 207 -23.25 28.25 2.93
N TYR A 208 -22.43 27.25 2.57
CA TYR A 208 -22.02 26.96 1.19
C TYR A 208 -22.85 25.85 0.53
N LYS A 209 -23.76 25.19 1.26
CA LYS A 209 -24.56 24.06 0.76
C LYS A 209 -23.69 23.01 0.02
N ARG A 210 -22.58 22.59 0.63
CA ARG A 210 -21.81 21.43 0.17
C ARG A 210 -22.51 20.15 0.58
N THR A 211 -22.34 19.12 -0.22
CA THR A 211 -22.82 17.79 0.13
C THR A 211 -21.91 17.13 1.17
N PHE A 212 -22.34 16.05 1.84
CA PHE A 212 -21.46 15.34 2.79
C PHE A 212 -20.23 14.72 2.13
N HIS A 213 -20.35 14.26 0.88
CA HIS A 213 -19.19 13.86 0.07
C HIS A 213 -18.25 15.06 -0.13
N GLY A 214 -18.79 16.21 -0.53
CA GLY A 214 -18.03 17.45 -0.62
C GLY A 214 -17.46 17.91 0.72
N TYR A 215 -18.05 17.56 1.87
CA TYR A 215 -17.44 17.78 3.18
C TYR A 215 -16.22 16.90 3.37
N TYR A 216 -16.35 15.59 3.18
CA TYR A 216 -15.24 14.66 3.28
C TYR A 216 -14.05 15.09 2.38
N GLU A 217 -14.32 15.50 1.14
CA GLU A 217 -13.30 16.00 0.20
C GLU A 217 -12.76 17.41 0.56
N SER A 218 -13.62 18.32 1.06
CA SER A 218 -13.25 19.71 1.33
C SER A 218 -12.68 19.98 2.71
N ILE A 219 -12.81 19.03 3.63
CA ILE A 219 -12.29 19.15 4.99
C ILE A 219 -10.75 19.15 4.93
N SER A 220 -10.20 19.78 5.95
CA SER A 220 -8.78 20.03 6.10
C SER A 220 -8.12 18.83 6.72
N ILE A 221 -7.26 18.16 5.98
CA ILE A 221 -6.11 17.60 6.64
C ILE A 221 -5.28 18.80 7.13
N THR A 222 -4.84 18.72 8.37
CA THR A 222 -3.92 19.70 8.96
C THR A 222 -2.49 19.22 8.72
N ASP A 223 -1.52 20.12 8.86
CA ASP A 223 -0.11 19.72 8.88
C ASP A 223 0.17 18.67 9.99
N GLU A 224 -0.53 18.77 11.13
CA GLU A 224 -0.44 17.79 12.24
C GLU A 224 -0.98 16.40 11.85
N PHE A 225 -2.05 16.35 11.06
CA PHE A 225 -2.59 15.10 10.54
C PHE A 225 -1.64 14.50 9.50
N LEU A 226 -1.07 15.31 8.59
CA LEU A 226 -0.03 14.83 7.66
C LEU A 226 1.21 14.33 8.40
N ASP A 227 1.66 15.01 9.45
CA ASP A 227 2.76 14.55 10.30
C ASP A 227 2.46 13.15 10.84
N LYS A 228 1.25 12.95 11.39
CA LYS A 228 0.86 11.64 11.93
C LYS A 228 0.77 10.58 10.84
N LEU A 229 0.11 10.90 9.72
CA LEU A 229 -0.06 9.99 8.59
C LEU A 229 1.29 9.56 8.00
N THR A 230 2.15 10.52 7.68
CA THR A 230 3.46 10.25 7.09
C THR A 230 4.37 9.50 8.05
N SER A 231 4.31 9.78 9.36
CA SER A 231 4.97 8.97 10.39
C SER A 231 4.47 7.53 10.42
N ASP A 232 3.16 7.30 10.31
CA ASP A 232 2.58 5.95 10.34
C ASP A 232 2.84 5.17 9.05
N LEU A 233 2.95 5.85 7.91
CA LEU A 233 3.39 5.27 6.64
C LEU A 233 4.87 4.95 6.65
N ALA A 234 5.72 5.81 7.23
CA ALA A 234 7.15 5.53 7.40
C ALA A 234 7.40 4.28 8.24
N ALA A 235 6.55 4.02 9.24
CA ALA A 235 6.62 2.85 10.11
C ALA A 235 5.92 1.60 9.53
N TYR A 236 5.25 1.71 8.38
CA TYR A 236 4.55 0.59 7.76
C TYR A 236 5.54 -0.29 6.98
N ASP A 237 5.73 -1.51 7.48
CA ASP A 237 6.58 -2.51 6.84
C ASP A 237 5.75 -3.53 6.05
N PHE A 238 6.23 -3.88 4.86
CA PHE A 238 5.61 -4.87 3.97
C PHE A 238 6.61 -5.36 2.93
N LYS A 239 6.39 -6.58 2.44
CA LYS A 239 7.19 -7.24 1.40
C LYS A 239 7.06 -6.51 0.06
N VAL A 240 8.14 -6.32 -0.71
CA VAL A 240 8.13 -5.54 -1.97
C VAL A 240 8.14 -6.40 -3.23
N ASP A 241 8.74 -7.59 -3.18
CA ASP A 241 8.92 -8.56 -4.28
C ASP A 241 7.66 -9.39 -4.59
N VAL A 242 6.50 -8.74 -4.60
CA VAL A 242 5.22 -9.37 -4.95
C VAL A 242 4.84 -8.98 -6.37
N VAL A 243 4.83 -9.96 -7.27
CA VAL A 243 4.41 -9.77 -8.68
C VAL A 243 2.88 -9.75 -8.77
N VAL A 244 2.34 -8.67 -9.31
CA VAL A 244 0.91 -8.47 -9.53
C VAL A 244 0.49 -9.07 -10.87
N LYS A 245 -0.21 -10.20 -10.85
CA LYS A 245 -0.67 -10.88 -12.07
C LYS A 245 -1.71 -10.10 -12.87
N ASN A 246 -2.55 -9.33 -12.18
CA ASN A 246 -3.61 -8.53 -12.80
C ASN A 246 -3.82 -7.27 -11.96
N VAL A 247 -3.47 -6.12 -12.53
CA VAL A 247 -3.52 -4.84 -11.81
C VAL A 247 -4.97 -4.40 -11.60
N SER A 248 -5.85 -4.51 -12.61
CA SER A 248 -7.28 -4.20 -12.44
C SER A 248 -7.92 -5.03 -11.32
N ASP A 249 -7.63 -6.32 -11.23
CA ASP A 249 -8.18 -7.19 -10.17
C ASP A 249 -7.67 -6.78 -8.78
N LEU A 250 -6.38 -6.42 -8.65
CA LEU A 250 -5.84 -5.89 -7.41
C LEU A 250 -6.53 -4.59 -6.97
N VAL A 251 -6.79 -3.69 -7.92
CA VAL A 251 -7.53 -2.44 -7.68
C VAL A 251 -8.96 -2.71 -7.23
N ILE A 252 -9.65 -3.63 -7.90
CA ILE A 252 -11.01 -4.04 -7.53
C ILE A 252 -11.04 -4.61 -6.11
N LYS A 253 -10.03 -5.43 -5.76
CA LYS A 253 -9.88 -5.97 -4.40
C LYS A 253 -9.66 -4.87 -3.37
N LEU A 254 -8.84 -3.86 -3.67
CA LEU A 254 -8.64 -2.70 -2.80
C LEU A 254 -9.97 -1.95 -2.57
N ALA A 255 -10.69 -1.61 -3.64
CA ALA A 255 -11.97 -0.91 -3.54
C ALA A 255 -13.04 -1.73 -2.80
N THR A 256 -13.08 -3.05 -3.05
CA THR A 256 -13.97 -3.99 -2.35
C THR A 256 -13.63 -4.07 -0.87
N TRP A 257 -12.35 -4.09 -0.54
CA TRP A 257 -11.86 -4.14 0.83
C TRP A 257 -12.24 -2.87 1.62
N CYS A 258 -12.12 -1.69 1.01
CA CYS A 258 -12.63 -0.43 1.56
C CYS A 258 -14.14 -0.45 1.85
N ASN A 259 -14.90 -1.32 1.18
CA ASN A 259 -16.36 -1.45 1.31
C ASN A 259 -16.83 -2.77 1.93
N SER A 260 -15.93 -3.56 2.51
CA SER A 260 -16.25 -4.90 2.96
C SER A 260 -17.22 -4.87 4.15
N HIS A 261 -18.48 -5.25 3.89
CA HIS A 261 -19.62 -5.01 4.80
C HIS A 261 -20.44 -6.22 5.24
N ASN A 262 -20.16 -7.43 4.75
CA ASN A 262 -21.16 -8.50 4.82
C ASN A 262 -20.68 -9.76 5.52
N GLY A 263 -20.01 -9.63 6.67
CA GLY A 263 -19.62 -10.79 7.50
C GLY A 263 -18.64 -11.76 6.84
N SER A 264 -18.23 -11.52 5.59
CA SER A 264 -17.03 -12.10 5.00
C SER A 264 -15.84 -11.42 5.65
N SER A 265 -15.29 -12.08 6.65
CA SER A 265 -13.93 -11.88 7.11
C SER A 265 -13.00 -11.51 5.94
N VAL A 266 -12.41 -10.31 5.96
CA VAL A 266 -11.17 -10.10 5.22
C VAL A 266 -10.09 -10.83 6.02
N ASN A 267 -9.60 -11.90 5.44
CA ASN A 267 -8.54 -12.70 6.02
C ASN A 267 -7.23 -11.91 5.95
N LEU A 268 -6.87 -11.24 7.05
CA LEU A 268 -5.54 -10.64 7.28
C LEU A 268 -4.50 -11.71 7.67
N ALA A 269 -4.74 -13.00 7.42
CA ALA A 269 -3.68 -13.97 7.58
C ALA A 269 -2.52 -13.55 6.68
N LEU A 270 -1.38 -13.38 7.32
CA LEU A 270 -0.13 -13.05 6.68
C LEU A 270 0.15 -14.11 5.61
N ASN A 271 0.41 -13.74 4.36
CA ASN A 271 0.53 -14.72 3.27
C ASN A 271 1.95 -15.34 3.19
N HIS A 272 2.47 -15.78 4.33
CA HIS A 272 3.76 -16.44 4.50
C HIS A 272 3.75 -17.25 5.80
N VAL A 273 4.76 -18.09 6.03
CA VAL A 273 4.89 -18.84 7.29
C VAL A 273 5.18 -17.87 8.43
N VAL A 274 4.39 -17.94 9.50
CA VAL A 274 4.51 -17.03 10.65
C VAL A 274 4.95 -17.76 11.91
N ILE A 275 5.49 -17.01 12.86
CA ILE A 275 5.58 -17.41 14.26
C ILE A 275 4.17 -17.27 14.85
N ASN A 276 3.55 -18.38 15.24
CA ASN A 276 2.13 -18.47 15.57
C ASN A 276 1.85 -18.49 17.08
N GLU A 277 2.65 -19.22 17.84
CA GLU A 277 2.50 -19.35 19.29
C GLU A 277 3.88 -19.52 19.94
N VAL A 278 4.08 -18.93 21.12
CA VAL A 278 5.35 -18.89 21.85
C VAL A 278 5.10 -19.16 23.34
N GLU A 279 5.76 -20.21 23.84
CA GLU A 279 5.81 -20.56 25.26
C GLU A 279 7.13 -20.11 25.85
N LEU A 280 7.08 -19.01 26.63
CA LEU A 280 8.25 -18.39 27.24
C LEU A 280 8.57 -18.98 28.61
N ASN A 281 7.56 -19.31 29.43
CA ASN A 281 7.73 -19.60 30.86
C ASN A 281 6.91 -20.83 31.29
N PRO A 282 7.22 -22.00 30.72
CA PRO A 282 6.43 -23.20 30.92
C PRO A 282 6.41 -23.62 32.39
N ALA A 283 5.35 -24.32 32.80
CA ALA A 283 5.24 -24.86 34.15
C ALA A 283 6.47 -25.74 34.53
N GLY A 284 7.23 -25.32 35.53
CA GLY A 284 8.38 -26.03 36.08
C GLY A 284 9.72 -25.49 35.59
N VAL A 285 10.43 -26.30 34.81
CA VAL A 285 11.81 -26.03 34.36
C VAL A 285 11.76 -25.55 32.91
N ASP A 286 12.36 -24.40 32.61
CA ASP A 286 12.33 -23.80 31.27
C ASP A 286 13.15 -24.63 30.26
N ALA A 287 14.35 -25.06 30.67
CA ALA A 287 15.27 -25.77 29.80
C ALA A 287 14.67 -27.06 29.21
N GLY A 288 14.56 -27.10 27.88
CA GLY A 288 13.97 -28.22 27.15
C GLY A 288 12.45 -28.23 27.06
N ASN A 289 11.76 -27.27 27.70
CA ASN A 289 10.30 -27.19 27.74
C ASN A 289 9.73 -25.94 27.05
N GLU A 290 10.54 -24.92 26.76
CA GLU A 290 10.19 -23.78 25.90
C GLU A 290 10.06 -24.18 24.43
N TRP A 291 9.15 -23.54 23.70
CA TRP A 291 8.92 -23.84 22.29
C TRP A 291 8.30 -22.68 21.52
N VAL A 292 8.48 -22.73 20.20
CA VAL A 292 7.91 -21.80 19.24
C VAL A 292 7.15 -22.60 18.20
N GLU A 293 5.91 -22.24 17.93
CA GLU A 293 5.12 -22.83 16.85
C GLU A 293 5.16 -21.93 15.62
N LEU A 294 5.36 -22.54 14.46
CA LEU A 294 5.18 -21.93 13.17
C LEU A 294 3.86 -22.37 12.55
N TYR A 295 3.21 -21.48 11.81
CA TYR A 295 1.99 -21.79 11.06
C TYR A 295 2.13 -21.36 9.60
N ASN A 296 1.65 -22.21 8.68
CA ASN A 296 1.54 -21.87 7.27
C ASN A 296 0.08 -21.51 6.90
N PRO A 297 -0.27 -20.21 6.90
CA PRO A 297 -1.59 -19.74 6.48
C PRO A 297 -1.85 -19.86 4.98
N THR A 298 -0.82 -20.11 4.15
CA THR A 298 -0.94 -20.14 2.68
C THR A 298 -1.56 -21.45 2.18
N ASN A 299 -2.06 -21.45 0.95
CA ASN A 299 -2.68 -22.64 0.33
C ASN A 299 -1.67 -23.61 -0.31
N THR A 300 -0.37 -23.41 -0.09
CA THR A 300 0.70 -24.22 -0.70
C THR A 300 1.70 -24.68 0.35
N ALA A 301 2.27 -25.86 0.19
CA ALA A 301 3.33 -26.33 1.07
C ALA A 301 4.58 -25.44 0.91
N VAL A 302 5.19 -25.06 2.02
CA VAL A 302 6.41 -24.24 2.05
C VAL A 302 7.56 -25.10 2.54
N TYR A 303 8.67 -25.12 1.79
CA TYR A 303 9.92 -25.73 2.27
C TYR A 303 10.55 -24.83 3.33
N ILE A 304 10.61 -25.31 4.57
CA ILE A 304 11.18 -24.60 5.71
C ILE A 304 12.46 -25.28 6.24
N GLY A 305 12.93 -26.33 5.57
CA GLY A 305 14.22 -26.95 5.91
C GLY A 305 15.36 -25.94 5.78
N GLY A 306 16.20 -25.87 6.81
CA GLY A 306 17.31 -24.92 6.89
C GLY A 306 16.94 -23.50 7.32
N TRP A 307 15.66 -23.19 7.53
CA TRP A 307 15.23 -21.91 8.11
C TRP A 307 15.69 -21.80 9.58
N THR A 308 15.80 -20.58 10.09
CA THR A 308 16.25 -20.33 11.47
C THR A 308 15.24 -19.54 12.29
N ILE A 309 15.17 -19.86 13.58
CA ILE A 309 14.57 -18.99 14.60
C ILE A 309 15.69 -18.43 15.47
N GLU A 310 15.75 -17.12 15.57
CA GLU A 310 16.74 -16.38 16.34
C GLU A 310 16.07 -15.63 17.48
N THR A 311 16.61 -15.76 18.69
CA THR A 311 16.23 -14.93 19.83
C THR A 311 17.06 -13.64 19.85
N THR A 312 16.51 -12.57 20.42
CA THR A 312 17.12 -11.23 20.31
C THR A 312 17.41 -10.58 21.66
N HIS A 313 16.86 -11.13 22.74
CA HIS A 313 17.09 -10.66 24.09
C HIS A 313 18.11 -11.54 24.82
N GLY A 314 18.78 -10.98 25.83
CA GLY A 314 19.71 -11.72 26.69
C GLY A 314 20.83 -12.49 25.96
N GLU A 315 20.98 -13.76 26.32
CA GLU A 315 21.87 -14.69 25.61
C GLU A 315 21.14 -15.26 24.40
N THR A 316 21.57 -14.84 23.19
CA THR A 316 20.85 -15.19 21.98
C THR A 316 21.15 -16.61 21.49
N VAL A 317 20.11 -17.29 21.02
CA VAL A 317 20.15 -18.65 20.50
C VAL A 317 19.63 -18.65 19.07
N VAL A 318 20.29 -19.43 18.21
CA VAL A 318 19.86 -19.68 16.82
C VAL A 318 19.50 -21.15 16.69
N VAL A 319 18.23 -21.44 16.37
CA VAL A 319 17.74 -22.80 16.15
C VAL A 319 17.49 -23.00 14.66
N VAL A 320 18.12 -24.01 14.07
CA VAL A 320 17.97 -24.36 12.65
C VAL A 320 16.93 -25.48 12.51
N ILE A 321 15.95 -25.28 11.63
CA ILE A 321 14.97 -26.30 11.27
C ILE A 321 15.66 -27.37 10.41
N PRO A 322 15.51 -28.69 10.71
CA PRO A 322 16.15 -29.74 9.95
C PRO A 322 15.82 -29.69 8.45
N GLU A 323 16.77 -30.10 7.62
CA GLU A 323 16.55 -30.26 6.18
C GLU A 323 15.43 -31.26 5.87
N GLY A 324 14.78 -31.08 4.72
CA GLY A 324 13.69 -31.97 4.26
C GLY A 324 12.32 -31.67 4.86
N VAL A 325 12.19 -30.61 5.66
CA VAL A 325 10.90 -30.22 6.27
C VAL A 325 10.08 -29.36 5.31
N TYR A 326 8.87 -29.85 4.99
CA TYR A 326 7.82 -29.10 4.30
C TYR A 326 6.68 -28.82 5.27
N LEU A 327 6.35 -27.54 5.47
CA LEU A 327 5.18 -27.14 6.23
C LEU A 327 3.98 -27.08 5.29
N LEU A 328 3.06 -28.04 5.46
CA LEU A 328 1.87 -28.16 4.63
C LEU A 328 0.92 -26.94 4.81
N PRO A 329 0.01 -26.70 3.86
CA PRO A 329 -1.03 -25.68 4.02
C PRO A 329 -1.80 -25.86 5.32
N GLN A 330 -2.13 -24.76 6.00
CA GLN A 330 -2.94 -24.72 7.22
C GLN A 330 -2.44 -25.67 8.31
N SER A 331 -1.12 -25.86 8.38
CA SER A 331 -0.47 -26.80 9.30
C SER A 331 0.56 -26.10 10.19
N PHE A 332 0.86 -26.75 11.30
CA PHE A 332 1.75 -26.25 12.36
C PHE A 332 3.09 -26.99 12.37
N TYR A 333 4.15 -26.31 12.82
CA TYR A 333 5.45 -26.92 13.10
C TYR A 333 6.01 -26.43 14.42
N ILE A 334 6.38 -27.35 15.32
CA ILE A 334 6.92 -27.00 16.64
C ILE A 334 8.44 -27.00 16.59
N VAL A 335 9.02 -25.84 16.89
CA VAL A 335 10.45 -25.64 17.12
C VAL A 335 10.73 -25.77 18.62
N THR A 336 11.65 -26.66 18.97
CA THR A 336 12.10 -26.90 20.34
C THR A 336 13.60 -26.78 20.43
N TYR A 337 14.12 -26.42 21.60
CA TYR A 337 15.54 -26.42 21.89
C TYR A 337 15.83 -27.21 23.17
N SER A 338 17.01 -27.81 23.26
CA SER A 338 17.35 -28.71 24.38
C SER A 338 17.71 -27.99 25.68
N GLY A 339 18.18 -26.74 25.59
CA GLY A 339 18.44 -25.86 26.73
C GLY A 339 17.29 -24.87 26.95
N GLN A 340 17.49 -23.96 27.90
CA GLN A 340 16.72 -22.72 27.95
C GLN A 340 17.22 -21.82 26.83
N TRP A 341 16.30 -21.18 26.12
CA TRP A 341 16.62 -20.35 24.96
C TRP A 341 15.74 -19.12 24.82
N LEU A 342 14.57 -19.08 25.46
CA LEU A 342 13.70 -17.91 25.45
C LEU A 342 13.82 -17.16 26.77
N ASP A 343 13.90 -15.83 26.70
CA ASP A 343 13.82 -15.01 27.91
C ASP A 343 12.35 -14.78 28.33
N ASN A 344 12.08 -14.96 29.62
CA ASN A 344 10.75 -14.73 30.19
C ASN A 344 10.22 -13.28 30.01
N GLN A 345 11.08 -12.31 29.71
CA GLN A 345 10.68 -10.90 29.58
C GLN A 345 11.42 -10.23 28.42
N GLU A 346 10.69 -9.37 27.70
CA GLU A 346 11.20 -8.54 26.61
C GLU A 346 11.83 -9.32 25.45
N GLU A 347 11.48 -10.60 25.30
CA GLU A 347 11.97 -11.48 24.22
C GLU A 347 11.35 -11.07 22.88
N SER A 348 12.11 -11.19 21.80
CA SER A 348 11.57 -11.11 20.44
C SER A 348 12.26 -12.13 19.56
N LEU A 349 11.46 -12.78 18.71
CA LEU A 349 11.92 -13.85 17.83
C LEU A 349 11.97 -13.35 16.40
N ILE A 350 12.97 -13.81 15.65
CA ILE A 350 13.11 -13.56 14.22
C ILE A 350 13.16 -14.91 13.50
N LEU A 351 12.22 -15.14 12.60
CA LEU A 351 12.21 -16.26 11.66
C LEU A 351 12.93 -15.84 10.38
N LYS A 352 13.92 -16.62 9.91
CA LYS A 352 14.62 -16.36 8.64
C LYS A 352 14.63 -17.56 7.71
N ASP A 353 14.65 -17.30 6.41
CA ASP A 353 14.83 -18.32 5.39
C ASP A 353 16.31 -18.75 5.23
N THR A 354 16.58 -19.71 4.36
CA THR A 354 17.94 -20.22 4.08
C THR A 354 18.89 -19.17 3.48
N TYR A 355 18.36 -18.08 2.95
CA TYR A 355 19.13 -16.98 2.39
C TYR A 355 19.41 -15.87 3.42
N GLY A 356 18.86 -16.00 4.63
CA GLY A 356 18.98 -15.03 5.72
C GLY A 356 17.95 -13.90 5.64
N ASN A 357 16.94 -13.99 4.77
CA ASN A 357 15.86 -13.01 4.74
C ASN A 357 14.92 -13.23 5.93
N ILE A 358 14.48 -12.14 6.56
CA ILE A 358 13.47 -12.21 7.62
C ILE A 358 12.12 -12.57 6.99
N VAL A 359 11.52 -13.65 7.47
CA VAL A 359 10.20 -14.12 7.05
C VAL A 359 9.12 -13.58 7.98
N ASP A 360 9.33 -13.66 9.29
CA ASP A 360 8.43 -13.10 10.31
C ASP A 360 9.24 -12.69 11.55
N ALA A 361 8.68 -11.81 12.37
CA ALA A 361 9.24 -11.44 13.66
C ALA A 361 8.13 -11.13 14.67
N THR A 362 8.38 -11.46 15.93
CA THR A 362 7.44 -11.08 17.00
C THR A 362 7.70 -9.66 17.47
N HIS A 363 6.68 -9.03 18.02
CA HIS A 363 6.89 -7.93 18.96
C HIS A 363 7.54 -8.46 20.25
N LYS A 364 7.83 -7.56 21.19
CA LYS A 364 8.35 -7.94 22.50
C LYS A 364 7.30 -8.72 23.30
N LEU A 365 7.64 -9.94 23.66
CA LEU A 365 6.82 -10.86 24.44
C LEU A 365 7.38 -10.94 25.85
N SER A 366 6.48 -11.02 26.83
CA SER A 366 6.85 -11.19 28.24
C SER A 366 5.85 -12.11 28.92
N ASP A 367 6.35 -13.07 29.66
CA ASP A 367 5.60 -13.96 30.55
C ASP A 367 6.31 -14.12 31.90
N VAL A 368 5.70 -13.58 32.94
CA VAL A 368 6.21 -13.66 34.31
C VAL A 368 5.56 -14.77 35.13
N GLU A 369 4.60 -15.49 34.55
CA GLU A 369 3.86 -16.55 35.22
C GLU A 369 4.40 -17.92 34.79
N ASN A 370 4.94 -18.70 35.72
CA ASN A 370 5.40 -20.06 35.47
C ASN A 370 4.19 -21.02 35.34
N ASN A 371 3.54 -21.02 34.18
CA ASN A 371 2.33 -21.80 33.87
C ASN A 371 2.27 -22.17 32.38
N ASP A 372 1.13 -22.70 31.91
CA ASP A 372 0.96 -23.15 30.51
C ASP A 372 0.26 -22.09 29.64
N LYS A 373 0.50 -20.80 29.89
CA LYS A 373 0.00 -19.71 29.04
C LYS A 373 1.08 -19.28 28.06
N THR A 374 0.63 -18.96 26.86
CA THR A 374 1.48 -18.62 25.74
C THR A 374 1.03 -17.31 25.12
N TRP A 375 1.98 -16.64 24.47
CA TRP A 375 1.64 -15.62 23.49
C TRP A 375 1.25 -16.32 22.19
N GLN A 376 0.08 -16.02 21.66
CA GLN A 376 -0.44 -16.69 20.49
C GLN A 376 -1.16 -15.74 19.54
N ARG A 377 -0.95 -15.91 18.24
CA ARG A 377 -1.72 -15.21 17.21
C ARG A 377 -3.17 -15.68 17.27
N SER A 378 -4.13 -14.75 17.31
CA SER A 378 -5.56 -15.09 17.37
C SER A 378 -6.36 -14.27 16.34
N PRO A 379 -6.86 -14.90 15.26
CA PRO A 379 -6.67 -16.30 14.84
C PRO A 379 -5.26 -16.66 14.34
N ASP A 380 -5.02 -17.95 14.10
CA ASP A 380 -3.76 -18.45 13.53
C ASP A 380 -3.39 -17.73 12.23
N GLY A 381 -2.13 -17.29 12.12
CA GLY A 381 -1.66 -16.56 10.94
C GLY A 381 -1.93 -15.06 10.90
N TYR A 382 -2.65 -14.49 11.88
CA TYR A 382 -3.03 -13.07 11.89
C TYR A 382 -2.10 -12.20 12.74
N ASP A 383 -2.14 -10.88 12.54
CA ASP A 383 -1.25 -9.96 13.25
C ASP A 383 -1.61 -9.64 14.71
N ASN A 384 -2.73 -10.17 15.21
CA ASN A 384 -3.16 -9.94 16.59
C ASN A 384 -2.61 -11.03 17.51
N TRP A 385 -2.08 -10.64 18.66
CA TRP A 385 -1.56 -11.55 19.68
C TRP A 385 -2.38 -11.46 20.97
N ASP A 386 -2.68 -12.62 21.56
CA ASP A 386 -3.31 -12.77 22.87
C ASP A 386 -2.40 -13.58 23.80
N PHE A 387 -2.44 -13.30 25.10
CA PHE A 387 -1.76 -14.10 26.12
C PHE A 387 -2.78 -14.95 26.90
N ARG A 388 -2.79 -16.27 26.67
CA ARG A 388 -3.79 -17.20 27.23
C ARG A 388 -3.28 -18.64 27.21
N TYR A 389 -4.07 -19.59 27.73
CA TYR A 389 -3.66 -21.00 27.81
C TYR A 389 -3.29 -21.58 26.44
N SER A 390 -2.25 -22.40 26.44
CA SER A 390 -1.65 -22.93 25.22
C SER A 390 -2.61 -23.75 24.37
N THR A 391 -2.40 -23.65 23.06
CA THR A 391 -3.07 -24.41 22.00
C THR A 391 -2.08 -25.22 21.16
N LYS A 392 -0.85 -25.43 21.65
CA LYS A 392 0.26 -26.14 20.98
C LYS A 392 -0.17 -27.24 20.01
N GLY A 393 0.11 -27.03 18.73
CA GLY A 393 -0.14 -27.96 17.64
C GLY A 393 -1.59 -28.02 17.15
N PHE A 394 -2.46 -27.14 17.67
CA PHE A 394 -3.87 -27.00 17.32
C PHE A 394 -4.19 -25.54 17.03
N GLU A 395 -5.35 -25.29 16.43
CA GLU A 395 -5.81 -23.94 16.13
C GLU A 395 -5.97 -23.11 17.42
N ASN A 396 -5.37 -21.92 17.44
CA ASN A 396 -5.48 -20.95 18.53
C ASN A 396 -6.93 -20.44 18.70
N GLY A 397 -7.74 -20.52 17.64
CA GLY A 397 -9.06 -19.94 17.58
C GLY A 397 -9.04 -18.41 17.65
N GLY A 398 -10.21 -17.81 17.85
CA GLY A 398 -10.39 -16.35 17.76
C GLY A 398 -11.40 -15.97 16.70
N VAL A 399 -11.91 -14.76 16.78
CA VAL A 399 -12.80 -14.22 15.76
C VAL A 399 -11.92 -13.56 14.72
N VAL A 400 -12.07 -13.96 13.45
CA VAL A 400 -11.43 -13.24 12.36
C VAL A 400 -11.81 -11.77 12.47
N ARG A 401 -10.81 -10.91 12.63
CA ARG A 401 -11.05 -9.48 12.77
C ARG A 401 -11.66 -8.97 11.48
N ILE A 402 -12.91 -8.54 11.54
CA ILE A 402 -13.54 -7.83 10.43
C ILE A 402 -12.85 -6.47 10.36
N VAL A 403 -11.94 -6.32 9.40
CA VAL A 403 -11.43 -5.01 9.00
C VAL A 403 -12.39 -4.50 7.93
N GLY A 404 -13.15 -3.47 8.29
CA GLY A 404 -14.11 -2.84 7.40
C GLY A 404 -15.27 -2.24 8.18
N SER A 405 -15.58 -0.99 7.88
CA SER A 405 -16.91 -0.38 8.09
C SER A 405 -17.45 -0.04 6.71
N THR A 406 -18.77 0.09 6.56
CA THR A 406 -19.31 0.48 5.24
C THR A 406 -18.79 1.85 4.92
N TYR A 407 -18.69 2.14 3.63
CA TYR A 407 -18.74 3.50 3.16
C TYR A 407 -19.79 4.35 3.90
N TYR A 408 -21.04 3.86 3.97
CA TYR A 408 -22.12 4.45 4.77
C TYR A 408 -21.78 4.65 6.26
N GLU A 409 -21.29 3.63 6.98
CA GLU A 409 -20.95 3.75 8.39
C GLU A 409 -19.82 4.75 8.66
N ILE A 410 -18.76 4.72 7.84
CA ILE A 410 -17.63 5.64 8.00
C ILE A 410 -18.09 7.06 7.68
N LEU A 411 -18.80 7.27 6.58
CA LEU A 411 -19.33 8.58 6.22
C LEU A 411 -20.28 9.10 7.29
N LYS A 412 -21.20 8.26 7.78
CA LYS A 412 -22.14 8.64 8.85
C LYS A 412 -21.40 9.04 10.12
N LYS A 413 -20.43 8.24 10.59
CA LYS A 413 -19.67 8.55 11.79
C LYS A 413 -18.81 9.79 11.62
N PHE A 414 -18.19 9.96 10.46
CA PHE A 414 -17.45 11.16 10.11
C PHE A 414 -18.35 12.41 10.18
N VAL A 415 -19.54 12.34 9.59
CA VAL A 415 -20.54 13.42 9.61
C VAL A 415 -20.99 13.72 11.04
N GLU A 416 -21.34 12.70 11.83
CA GLU A 416 -21.73 12.85 13.23
C GLU A 416 -20.62 13.54 14.05
N ASN A 417 -19.38 13.08 13.91
CA ASN A 417 -18.20 13.70 14.53
C ASN A 417 -18.02 15.15 14.08
N TYR A 418 -18.23 15.42 12.79
CA TYR A 418 -18.09 16.75 12.22
C TYR A 418 -19.13 17.71 12.81
N ASP A 419 -20.40 17.30 12.86
CA ASP A 419 -21.53 18.05 13.40
C ASP A 419 -21.27 18.48 14.85
N ILE A 420 -20.79 17.55 15.69
CA ILE A 420 -20.54 17.80 17.11
C ILE A 420 -19.15 18.39 17.41
N GLY A 421 -18.33 18.60 16.38
CA GLY A 421 -17.03 19.28 16.49
C GLY A 421 -15.89 18.42 17.03
N ILE A 422 -15.98 17.09 16.90
CA ILE A 422 -14.86 16.18 17.18
C ILE A 422 -13.76 16.38 16.13
N SER A 423 -12.51 16.33 16.59
CA SER A 423 -11.33 16.37 15.74
C SER A 423 -10.22 15.44 16.24
N TYR A 424 -9.39 14.98 15.31
CA TYR A 424 -8.21 14.17 15.57
C TYR A 424 -7.04 14.79 14.79
N ALA A 425 -5.92 15.06 15.48
CA ALA A 425 -4.80 15.82 14.94
C ALA A 425 -5.25 17.13 14.25
N GLY A 426 -6.27 17.81 14.78
CA GLY A 426 -6.82 19.04 14.19
C GLY A 426 -7.74 18.84 12.98
N ALA A 427 -7.84 17.64 12.40
CA ALA A 427 -8.79 17.33 11.33
C ALA A 427 -10.19 17.09 11.91
N ARG A 428 -11.15 17.97 11.61
CA ARG A 428 -12.53 17.87 12.09
C ARG A 428 -13.28 16.72 11.40
N GLY A 429 -14.15 16.02 12.13
CA GLY A 429 -14.86 14.84 11.63
C GLY A 429 -14.09 13.54 11.86
N TYR A 430 -12.78 13.61 12.07
CA TYR A 430 -11.97 12.48 12.48
C TYR A 430 -11.98 12.33 14.00
N ASP A 431 -12.22 11.11 14.46
CA ASP A 431 -11.74 10.61 15.74
C ASP A 431 -10.62 9.59 15.47
N GLU A 432 -10.05 9.03 16.54
CA GLU A 432 -9.00 8.01 16.42
C GLU A 432 -9.48 6.76 15.66
N TYR A 433 -10.77 6.42 15.72
CA TYR A 433 -11.34 5.26 15.07
C TYR A 433 -11.45 5.46 13.55
N VAL A 434 -12.03 6.58 13.11
CA VAL A 434 -12.11 6.95 11.69
C VAL A 434 -10.70 7.09 11.12
N TYR A 435 -9.78 7.70 11.87
CA TYR A 435 -8.37 7.79 11.47
C TYR A 435 -7.73 6.42 11.25
N LYS A 436 -7.89 5.48 12.20
CA LYS A 436 -7.31 4.13 12.08
C LYS A 436 -7.84 3.36 10.87
N LEU A 437 -9.13 3.47 10.56
CA LEU A 437 -9.71 2.87 9.36
C LEU A 437 -9.12 3.49 8.09
N THR A 438 -9.14 4.83 8.01
CA THR A 438 -8.51 5.57 6.91
C THR A 438 -7.04 5.18 6.73
N LEU A 439 -6.26 5.12 7.81
CA LEU A 439 -4.85 4.76 7.78
C LEU A 439 -4.63 3.36 7.23
N ASN A 440 -5.45 2.38 7.65
CA ASN A 440 -5.36 1.03 7.09
C ASN A 440 -5.58 1.07 5.58
N ASN A 441 -6.50 1.90 5.10
CA ASN A 441 -6.76 1.98 3.67
C ASN A 441 -5.61 2.56 2.88
N ILE A 442 -5.04 3.64 3.40
CA ILE A 442 -3.87 4.28 2.82
C ILE A 442 -2.69 3.30 2.82
N LYS A 443 -2.46 2.55 3.91
CA LYS A 443 -1.41 1.51 3.98
C LYS A 443 -1.61 0.42 2.93
N ALA A 444 -2.84 -0.08 2.75
CA ALA A 444 -3.14 -1.06 1.72
C ALA A 444 -2.85 -0.51 0.31
N ALA A 445 -3.24 0.74 0.02
CA ALA A 445 -2.91 1.40 -1.24
C ALA A 445 -1.40 1.59 -1.43
N THR A 446 -0.67 2.04 -0.41
CA THR A 446 0.79 2.17 -0.46
C THR A 446 1.47 0.84 -0.79
N GLY A 447 1.06 -0.25 -0.12
CA GLY A 447 1.59 -1.59 -0.39
C GLY A 447 1.30 -2.07 -1.82
N ASN A 448 0.04 -1.95 -2.25
CA ASN A 448 -0.39 -2.31 -3.59
C ASN A 448 0.32 -1.49 -4.67
N LEU A 449 0.52 -0.18 -4.43
CA LEU A 449 1.24 0.69 -5.35
C LEU A 449 2.69 0.24 -5.50
N THR A 450 3.37 -0.03 -4.39
CA THR A 450 4.74 -0.53 -4.42
C THR A 450 4.84 -1.84 -5.21
N TRP A 451 3.89 -2.77 -5.03
CA TRP A 451 3.85 -4.01 -5.82
C TRP A 451 3.62 -3.76 -7.31
N ILE A 452 2.73 -2.82 -7.66
CA ILE A 452 2.48 -2.44 -9.05
C ILE A 452 3.74 -1.84 -9.68
N LEU A 453 4.42 -0.92 -8.99
CA LEU A 453 5.65 -0.29 -9.47
C LEU A 453 6.79 -1.31 -9.62
N TYR A 454 6.94 -2.22 -8.67
CA TYR A 454 7.88 -3.35 -8.75
C TYR A 454 7.56 -4.25 -9.96
N THR A 455 6.31 -4.68 -10.09
CA THR A 455 5.82 -5.53 -11.19
C THR A 455 6.06 -4.88 -12.54
N ALA A 456 5.77 -3.57 -12.66
CA ALA A 456 5.96 -2.82 -13.89
C ALA A 456 7.41 -2.86 -14.37
N PHE A 457 8.37 -2.67 -13.45
CA PHE A 457 9.78 -2.75 -13.77
C PHE A 457 10.21 -4.18 -14.14
N VAL A 458 9.81 -5.20 -13.37
CA VAL A 458 10.16 -6.61 -13.64
C VAL A 458 9.60 -7.06 -15.00
N GLU A 459 8.36 -6.72 -15.31
CA GLU A 459 7.77 -7.01 -16.62
C GLU A 459 8.46 -6.23 -17.75
N ALA A 460 8.82 -4.97 -17.52
CA ALA A 460 9.56 -4.17 -18.48
C ALA A 460 10.97 -4.72 -18.73
N GLU A 461 11.67 -5.16 -17.69
CA GLU A 461 12.98 -5.82 -17.77
C GLU A 461 12.87 -7.12 -18.56
N SER A 462 11.85 -7.95 -18.29
CA SER A 462 11.54 -9.14 -19.07
C SER A 462 11.30 -8.78 -20.54
N LYS A 463 10.51 -7.75 -20.84
CA LYS A 463 10.26 -7.28 -22.21
C LYS A 463 11.48 -6.66 -22.91
N ALA A 464 12.39 -6.05 -22.16
CA ALA A 464 13.61 -5.46 -22.69
C ALA A 464 14.70 -6.51 -22.93
N SER A 465 14.74 -7.52 -22.05
CA SER A 465 15.67 -8.66 -22.09
C SER A 465 15.18 -9.80 -22.98
N GLN A 466 13.89 -9.81 -23.33
CA GLN A 466 13.41 -10.45 -24.55
C GLN A 466 14.16 -9.80 -25.71
N LYS A 467 15.28 -10.43 -26.08
CA LYS A 467 15.76 -10.47 -27.47
C LYS A 467 14.49 -10.58 -28.29
N ALA A 468 14.15 -9.54 -29.04
CA ALA A 468 12.87 -9.45 -29.76
C ALA A 468 12.54 -10.84 -30.29
N MET A 469 11.40 -11.46 -29.91
CA MET A 469 10.96 -12.75 -30.47
C MET A 469 11.14 -12.62 -31.97
N ARG A 470 12.20 -13.23 -32.50
CA ARG A 470 12.79 -12.72 -33.74
C ARG A 470 12.12 -13.35 -34.95
N TYR A 471 11.34 -14.40 -34.75
CA TYR A 471 10.68 -15.11 -35.83
C TYR A 471 9.31 -15.60 -35.37
N SER A 472 8.37 -15.61 -36.33
CA SER A 472 7.02 -16.12 -36.16
C SER A 472 7.09 -17.61 -35.79
N PRO A 473 6.23 -18.13 -34.90
CA PRO A 473 6.11 -19.58 -34.65
C PRO A 473 5.65 -20.38 -35.88
N ASP A 474 5.16 -19.67 -36.91
CA ASP A 474 4.96 -20.15 -38.29
C ASP A 474 6.34 -20.25 -38.98
N VAL A 475 6.92 -21.44 -38.89
CA VAL A 475 8.26 -21.79 -39.39
C VAL A 475 8.23 -22.00 -40.91
N ASN A 476 7.11 -22.46 -41.46
CA ASN A 476 6.96 -22.72 -42.90
C ASN A 476 6.53 -21.47 -43.71
N GLY A 477 6.02 -20.44 -43.05
CA GLY A 477 5.58 -19.15 -43.59
C GLY A 477 4.21 -19.17 -44.27
N ASP A 478 3.33 -20.11 -43.92
CA ASP A 478 2.02 -20.28 -44.56
C ASP A 478 0.88 -19.49 -43.88
N GLY A 479 1.16 -18.88 -42.73
CA GLY A 479 0.25 -18.05 -41.95
C GLY A 479 -0.56 -18.79 -40.89
N VAL A 480 -0.33 -20.09 -40.67
CA VAL A 480 -0.87 -20.88 -39.56
C VAL A 480 0.27 -21.50 -38.74
N VAL A 481 -0.02 -21.93 -37.50
CA VAL A 481 0.97 -22.62 -36.64
C VAL A 481 0.46 -24.02 -36.37
N ASP A 482 0.98 -25.00 -37.10
CA ASP A 482 0.45 -26.36 -37.12
C ASP A 482 1.52 -27.48 -37.13
N GLU A 483 1.10 -28.71 -37.43
CA GLU A 483 1.97 -29.89 -37.44
C GLU A 483 3.12 -29.78 -38.47
N GLU A 484 2.99 -28.96 -39.51
CA GLU A 484 4.05 -28.69 -40.48
C GLU A 484 5.20 -27.89 -39.86
N ASP A 485 4.90 -26.90 -39.01
CA ASP A 485 5.90 -26.11 -38.28
C ASP A 485 6.63 -26.95 -37.24
N LEU A 486 5.88 -27.76 -36.48
CA LEU A 486 6.48 -28.71 -35.53
C LEU A 486 7.37 -29.72 -36.25
N ASN A 487 7.01 -30.16 -37.46
CA ASN A 487 7.84 -31.05 -38.27
C ASN A 487 9.12 -30.38 -38.77
N LEU A 488 9.11 -29.08 -39.03
CA LEU A 488 10.32 -28.33 -39.40
C LEU A 488 11.23 -28.12 -38.19
N LEU A 489 10.66 -27.67 -37.07
CA LEU A 489 11.39 -27.46 -35.82
C LEU A 489 12.00 -28.76 -35.29
N SER A 490 11.24 -29.86 -35.31
CA SER A 490 11.72 -31.18 -34.85
C SER A 490 12.89 -31.73 -35.70
N LYS A 491 12.95 -31.44 -37.00
CA LYS A 491 14.11 -31.81 -37.86
C LYS A 491 15.38 -31.02 -37.50
N ALA A 492 15.19 -29.82 -36.97
CA ALA A 492 16.27 -28.92 -36.56
C ALA A 492 16.57 -29.01 -35.05
N TYR A 493 15.80 -29.82 -34.29
CA TYR A 493 15.94 -29.94 -32.84
C TYR A 493 17.33 -30.43 -32.41
N SER A 494 17.84 -29.86 -31.32
CA SER A 494 19.21 -30.04 -30.82
C SER A 494 20.32 -29.57 -31.77
N SER A 495 19.99 -28.76 -32.78
CA SER A 495 21.00 -28.09 -33.61
C SER A 495 21.34 -26.71 -33.07
N HIS A 496 22.45 -26.14 -33.54
CA HIS A 496 22.91 -24.81 -33.19
C HIS A 496 23.43 -24.09 -34.42
N MET A 497 23.53 -22.77 -34.37
CA MET A 497 24.00 -21.92 -35.48
C MET A 497 25.35 -22.42 -36.02
N GLY A 498 25.36 -22.82 -37.29
CA GLY A 498 26.51 -23.45 -37.96
C GLY A 498 26.40 -24.98 -38.15
N SER A 499 25.42 -25.62 -37.52
CA SER A 499 25.07 -27.02 -37.79
C SER A 499 24.45 -27.17 -39.18
N GLN A 500 24.69 -28.31 -39.84
CA GLN A 500 24.17 -28.55 -41.19
C GLN A 500 22.63 -28.62 -41.24
N ASN A 501 21.99 -28.97 -40.13
CA ASN A 501 20.54 -29.06 -39.95
C ASN A 501 19.94 -27.89 -39.16
N TYR A 502 20.70 -26.83 -38.90
CA TYR A 502 20.17 -25.63 -38.25
C TYR A 502 19.29 -24.83 -39.20
N LEU A 503 18.13 -24.42 -38.69
CA LEU A 503 17.08 -23.75 -39.43
C LEU A 503 16.73 -22.47 -38.67
N ALA A 504 17.15 -21.32 -39.19
CA ALA A 504 17.09 -20.05 -38.44
C ALA A 504 15.65 -19.67 -38.05
N ASP A 505 14.67 -20.03 -38.88
CA ASP A 505 13.25 -19.76 -38.62
C ASP A 505 12.67 -20.67 -37.51
N ALA A 506 13.38 -21.74 -37.13
CA ALA A 506 13.00 -22.63 -36.02
C ALA A 506 13.69 -22.30 -34.68
N ASP A 507 14.58 -21.29 -34.67
CA ASP A 507 15.20 -20.71 -33.46
C ASP A 507 14.34 -19.52 -33.01
N LEU A 508 13.24 -19.83 -32.34
CA LEU A 508 12.13 -18.92 -32.04
C LEU A 508 12.48 -17.92 -30.94
N ASN A 509 13.35 -18.32 -30.00
CA ASN A 509 13.89 -17.43 -28.98
C ASN A 509 15.13 -16.64 -29.47
N GLY A 510 15.68 -17.02 -30.62
CA GLY A 510 16.81 -16.39 -31.28
C GLY A 510 18.14 -16.57 -30.56
N ASP A 511 18.30 -17.57 -29.71
CA ASP A 511 19.50 -17.79 -28.88
C ASP A 511 20.65 -18.50 -29.61
N GLY A 512 20.41 -18.99 -30.83
CA GLY A 512 21.38 -19.68 -31.66
C GLY A 512 21.38 -21.20 -31.48
N VAL A 513 20.45 -21.76 -30.71
CA VAL A 513 20.23 -23.18 -30.45
C VAL A 513 18.75 -23.47 -30.68
N ILE A 514 18.42 -24.66 -31.19
CA ILE A 514 17.03 -25.11 -31.32
C ILE A 514 16.81 -26.18 -30.26
N ASP A 515 16.09 -25.85 -29.20
CA ASP A 515 15.91 -26.72 -28.04
C ASP A 515 14.47 -26.76 -27.51
N ILE A 516 14.32 -27.24 -26.27
CA ILE A 516 13.02 -27.37 -25.61
C ILE A 516 12.29 -26.03 -25.46
N ILE A 517 13.01 -24.92 -25.42
CA ILE A 517 12.46 -23.57 -25.28
C ILE A 517 11.76 -23.18 -26.59
N ASP A 518 12.36 -23.43 -27.76
CA ASP A 518 11.70 -23.17 -29.06
C ASP A 518 10.48 -24.06 -29.25
N LEU A 519 10.57 -25.32 -28.82
CA LEU A 519 9.45 -26.26 -28.85
C LEU A 519 8.30 -25.81 -27.93
N ALA A 520 8.63 -25.21 -26.78
CA ALA A 520 7.64 -24.65 -25.85
C ALA A 520 6.99 -23.36 -26.41
N ILE A 521 7.76 -22.52 -27.10
CA ILE A 521 7.24 -21.33 -27.79
C ILE A 521 6.27 -21.76 -28.89
N LEU A 522 6.66 -22.68 -29.77
CA LEU A 522 5.79 -23.21 -30.81
C LEU A 522 4.51 -23.83 -30.22
N GLY A 523 4.66 -24.64 -29.16
CA GLY A 523 3.54 -25.29 -28.49
C GLY A 523 2.53 -24.35 -27.82
N TYR A 524 2.92 -23.11 -27.51
CA TYR A 524 1.99 -22.09 -26.99
C TYR A 524 1.05 -21.54 -28.07
N TYR A 525 1.50 -21.54 -29.34
CA TYR A 525 0.76 -20.99 -30.48
C TYR A 525 0.15 -22.06 -31.41
N PHE A 526 0.37 -23.33 -31.09
CA PHE A 526 -0.13 -24.48 -31.85
C PHE A 526 -1.66 -24.55 -31.82
N GLU A 527 -2.31 -24.50 -32.98
CA GLU A 527 -3.79 -24.55 -33.11
C GLU A 527 -4.41 -25.95 -32.89
#